data_AF-A0A919GNP3-F1
#
_entry.id   AF-A0A919GNP3-F1
#
_cell.length_a   1.000
_cell.length_b   1.000
_cell.length_c   1.000
_cell.angle_alpha   90.00
_cell.angle_beta   90.00
_cell.angle_gamma   90.00
#
_symmetry.space_group_name_H-M   'P 1'
#
loop_
_entity.id
_entity.type
_entity.pdbx_description
1 polymer ?
#
loop_
_entity_poly.entity_id
_entity_poly.type
_entity_poly.pdbx_seq_one_letter_code
_entity_poly.pdbx_strand_id
1 'polypeptide(L)'
;MRGISWSSAVDQMIAACDTVIGLGARTIVPGHGPVTDNAGAATVKRYFRHVRDEARRQFDAGVPALGAAFDLDLGGFADWRDSERVVATVDALYREWDPGHPPADPVRLFRHMGRYHRRATGGAG
;
A
#
# COMPACT_ATOMS: atom_id res chain seq x y z
N MET A 1 24.26 0.46 -19.76
CA MET A 1 22.93 1.08 -19.92
C MET A 1 21.97 0.27 -19.05
N ARG A 2 21.54 0.78 -17.89
CA ARG A 2 20.59 0.07 -17.02
C ARG A 2 19.19 0.35 -17.56
N GLY A 3 18.43 -0.70 -17.89
CA GLY A 3 17.07 -0.59 -18.39
C GLY A 3 16.18 0.20 -17.43
N ILE A 4 15.23 0.94 -17.97
CA ILE A 4 14.19 1.62 -17.20
C ILE A 4 13.37 0.53 -16.51
N SER A 5 13.56 0.37 -15.20
CA SER A 5 12.73 -0.50 -14.37
C SER A 5 11.36 0.17 -14.22
N TRP A 6 10.35 -0.34 -14.92
CA TRP A 6 8.94 -0.09 -14.60
C TRP A 6 8.58 -0.94 -13.39
N SER A 7 9.21 -0.65 -12.24
CA SER A 7 8.86 -1.25 -10.95
C SER A 7 7.68 -0.50 -10.37
N SER A 8 6.80 -1.23 -9.69
CA SER A 8 5.60 -0.64 -9.12
C SER A 8 5.86 0.52 -8.20
N ALA A 9 4.89 1.43 -8.08
CA ALA A 9 4.95 2.46 -7.05
C ALA A 9 5.24 1.82 -5.67
N VAL A 10 4.70 0.63 -5.42
CA VAL A 10 4.92 -0.14 -4.18
C VAL A 10 6.33 -0.76 -4.12
N ASP A 11 6.84 -1.35 -5.19
CA ASP A 11 8.20 -1.90 -5.25
C ASP A 11 9.26 -0.80 -5.10
N GLN A 12 8.98 0.38 -5.65
CA GLN A 12 9.80 1.57 -5.45
C GLN A 12 9.75 2.04 -4.00
N MET A 13 8.60 1.99 -3.32
CA MET A 13 8.53 2.26 -1.88
C MET A 13 9.31 1.22 -1.06
N ILE A 14 9.25 -0.07 -1.44
CA ILE A 14 10.04 -1.14 -0.80
C ILE A 14 11.55 -0.88 -0.98
N ALA A 15 11.97 -0.53 -2.19
CA ALA A 15 13.37 -0.21 -2.51
C ALA A 15 13.85 1.07 -1.80
N ALA A 16 12.98 2.08 -1.66
CA ALA A 16 13.27 3.27 -0.89
C ALA A 16 13.46 2.95 0.60
N CYS A 17 12.62 2.08 1.17
CA CYS A 17 12.81 1.59 2.55
C CYS A 17 14.15 0.86 2.70
N ASP A 18 14.53 0.02 1.73
CA ASP A 18 15.84 -0.65 1.72
C ASP A 18 17.00 0.33 1.67
N THR A 19 16.88 1.37 0.85
CA THR A 19 17.89 2.44 0.78
C THR A 19 18.05 3.13 2.12
N VAL A 20 16.94 3.54 2.75
CA VAL A 20 16.95 4.20 4.06
C VAL A 20 17.57 3.31 5.14
N ILE A 21 17.19 2.03 5.20
CA ILE A 21 17.76 1.07 6.15
C ILE A 21 19.27 0.91 5.92
N GLY A 22 19.70 0.85 4.66
CA GLY A 22 21.10 0.72 4.27
C GLY A 22 21.99 1.90 4.68
N LEU A 23 21.42 3.07 4.98
CA LEU A 23 22.18 4.22 5.49
C LEU A 23 22.67 4.02 6.93
N GLY A 24 22.13 3.03 7.68
CA GLY A 24 22.54 2.78 9.06
C GLY A 24 22.19 3.92 10.03
N ALA A 25 21.18 4.72 9.71
CA ALA A 25 20.79 5.88 10.51
C ALA A 25 20.25 5.46 11.89
N ARG A 26 20.65 6.19 12.93
CA ARG A 26 20.18 6.01 14.30
C ARG A 26 18.85 6.72 14.57
N THR A 27 18.55 7.75 13.78
CA THR A 27 17.34 8.57 13.89
C THR A 27 16.85 8.90 12.49
N ILE A 28 15.56 8.70 12.26
CA ILE A 28 14.84 8.97 11.03
C ILE A 28 13.67 9.88 11.39
N VAL A 29 13.59 11.04 10.75
CA VAL A 29 12.48 11.99 10.90
C VAL A 29 11.58 11.84 9.67
N PRO A 30 10.42 11.18 9.76
CA PRO A 30 9.53 11.03 8.63
C PRO A 30 8.79 12.34 8.35
N GLY A 31 8.26 12.50 7.13
CA GLY A 31 7.38 13.63 6.82
C GLY A 31 6.06 13.62 7.62
N HIS A 32 5.59 12.42 8.00
CA HIS A 32 4.42 12.22 8.85
C HIS A 32 4.67 11.10 9.86
N GLY A 33 4.06 11.22 11.04
CA GLY A 33 4.21 10.27 12.13
C GLY A 33 5.35 10.63 13.10
N PRO A 34 5.56 9.81 14.14
CA PRO A 34 6.60 10.06 15.13
C PRO A 34 8.00 9.83 14.55
N VAL A 35 9.00 10.49 15.14
CA VAL A 35 10.42 10.20 14.90
C VAL A 35 10.68 8.71 15.19
N THR A 36 11.48 8.07 14.34
CA THR A 36 11.71 6.62 14.36
C THR A 36 13.17 6.29 14.06
N ASP A 37 13.48 5.01 13.91
CA ASP A 37 14.75 4.45 13.45
C ASP A 37 14.54 3.43 12.30
N ASN A 38 15.58 2.65 11.99
CA ASN A 38 15.55 1.59 10.99
C ASN A 38 14.46 0.52 11.23
N ALA A 39 14.04 0.27 12.48
CA ALA A 39 12.96 -0.67 12.75
C ALA A 39 11.60 -0.14 12.26
N GLY A 40 11.38 1.18 12.34
CA GLY A 40 10.22 1.84 11.74
C GLY A 40 10.22 1.72 10.22
N ALA A 41 11.35 2.01 9.57
CA ALA A 41 11.49 1.85 8.11
C ALA A 41 11.26 0.39 7.68
N ALA A 42 11.78 -0.57 8.44
CA ALA A 42 11.53 -2.00 8.20
C ALA A 42 10.05 -2.37 8.37
N THR A 43 9.32 -1.70 9.28
CA THR A 43 7.89 -1.93 9.50
C THR A 43 7.05 -1.42 8.33
N VAL A 44 7.34 -0.21 7.82
CA VAL A 44 6.71 0.32 6.60
C VAL A 44 6.98 -0.57 5.40
N LYS A 45 8.21 -1.09 5.27
CA LYS A 45 8.57 -2.06 4.23
C LYS A 45 7.72 -3.34 4.32
N ARG A 46 7.51 -3.87 5.53
CA ARG A 46 6.65 -5.05 5.75
C ARG A 46 5.20 -4.78 5.33
N TYR A 47 4.66 -3.61 5.64
CA TYR A 47 3.32 -3.21 5.19
C TYR A 47 3.19 -3.26 3.66
N PHE A 48 4.11 -2.60 2.94
CA PHE A 48 4.05 -2.57 1.48
C PHE A 48 4.21 -3.96 0.84
N ARG A 49 5.09 -4.81 1.39
CA ARG A 49 5.22 -6.20 0.94
C ARG A 49 3.94 -6.99 1.18
N HIS A 50 3.36 -6.88 2.37
CA HIS A 50 2.12 -7.56 2.73
C HIS A 50 0.98 -7.18 1.77
N VAL A 51 0.74 -5.88 1.59
CA VAL A 51 -0.32 -5.40 0.68
C VAL A 51 -0.09 -5.86 -0.76
N ARG A 52 1.15 -5.78 -1.25
CA ARG A 52 1.50 -6.23 -2.61
C ARG A 52 1.22 -7.72 -2.79
N ASP A 53 1.68 -8.54 -1.85
CA ASP A 53 1.61 -9.99 -1.97
C ASP A 53 0.14 -10.47 -1.85
N GLU A 54 -0.65 -9.90 -0.94
CA GLU A 54 -2.09 -10.20 -0.84
C GLU A 54 -2.89 -9.70 -2.05
N ALA A 55 -2.63 -8.48 -2.51
CA ALA A 55 -3.26 -7.96 -3.72
C ALA A 55 -2.91 -8.82 -4.95
N ARG A 56 -1.67 -9.33 -5.02
CA ARG A 56 -1.25 -10.19 -6.13
C ARG A 56 -2.01 -11.51 -6.14
N ARG A 57 -2.20 -12.14 -4.97
CA ARG A 57 -3.02 -13.36 -4.85
C ARG A 57 -4.43 -13.15 -5.37
N GLN A 58 -5.06 -12.04 -4.99
CA GLN A 58 -6.43 -11.70 -5.42
C GLN A 58 -6.50 -11.37 -6.91
N PHE A 59 -5.49 -10.67 -7.44
CA PHE A 59 -5.36 -10.37 -8.87
C PHE A 59 -5.25 -11.65 -9.70
N ASP A 60 -4.35 -12.56 -9.30
CA ASP A 60 -4.14 -13.84 -9.98
C ASP A 60 -5.40 -14.74 -9.91
N ALA A 61 -6.27 -14.51 -8.91
CA ALA A 61 -7.59 -15.15 -8.78
C ALA A 61 -8.73 -14.44 -9.55
N GLY A 62 -8.45 -13.35 -10.27
CA GLY A 62 -9.43 -12.59 -11.05
C GLY A 62 -10.37 -11.71 -10.22
N VAL A 63 -10.06 -11.46 -8.95
CA VAL A 63 -10.86 -10.60 -8.08
C VAL A 63 -10.67 -9.14 -8.48
N PRO A 64 -11.73 -8.33 -8.69
CA PRO A 64 -11.58 -6.92 -9.04
C PRO A 64 -10.88 -6.09 -7.95
N ALA A 65 -10.08 -5.09 -8.34
CA ALA A 65 -9.25 -4.28 -7.42
C ALA A 65 -9.98 -3.76 -6.18
N LEU A 66 -11.21 -3.26 -6.34
CA LEU A 66 -11.99 -2.75 -5.21
C LEU A 66 -12.41 -3.86 -4.25
N GLY A 67 -12.79 -5.04 -4.77
CA GLY A 67 -13.09 -6.21 -3.95
C GLY A 67 -11.83 -6.66 -3.22
N ALA A 68 -10.72 -6.77 -3.94
CA ALA A 68 -9.43 -7.15 -3.37
C ALA A 68 -9.00 -6.22 -2.23
N ALA A 69 -9.15 -4.91 -2.40
CA ALA A 69 -8.84 -3.93 -1.35
C ALA A 69 -9.75 -4.06 -0.11
N PHE A 70 -11.02 -4.43 -0.30
CA PHE A 70 -11.99 -4.57 0.79
C PHE A 70 -11.87 -5.89 1.54
N ASP A 71 -11.32 -6.91 0.91
CA ASP A 71 -11.15 -8.26 1.47
C ASP A 71 -9.71 -8.51 1.95
N LEU A 72 -8.78 -7.60 1.65
CA LEU A 72 -7.39 -7.67 2.11
C LEU A 72 -7.34 -7.59 3.64
N ASP A 73 -6.85 -8.65 4.26
CA ASP A 73 -6.58 -8.66 5.69
C ASP A 73 -5.31 -7.86 5.98
N LEU A 74 -5.47 -6.65 6.54
CA LEU A 74 -4.33 -5.80 6.93
C LEU A 74 -3.59 -6.32 8.17
N GLY A 75 -4.13 -7.32 8.88
CA GLY A 75 -3.56 -7.86 10.10
C GLY A 75 -3.21 -6.76 11.10
N GLY A 76 -1.98 -6.80 11.64
CA GLY A 76 -1.49 -5.79 12.59
C GLY A 76 -1.36 -4.36 12.05
N PHE A 77 -1.62 -4.13 10.75
CA PHE A 77 -1.66 -2.80 10.15
C PHE A 77 -3.08 -2.21 10.09
N ALA A 78 -4.12 -2.98 10.48
CA ALA A 78 -5.51 -2.53 10.39
C ALA A 78 -5.80 -1.27 11.22
N ASP A 79 -5.13 -1.13 12.37
CA ASP A 79 -5.27 0.01 13.29
C ASP A 79 -4.38 1.21 12.91
N TRP A 80 -3.65 1.14 11.79
CA TRP A 80 -2.87 2.27 11.33
C TRP A 80 -3.80 3.39 10.86
N ARG A 81 -3.36 4.63 11.09
CA ARG A 81 -4.06 5.81 10.58
C ARG A 81 -4.16 5.74 9.05
N ASP A 82 -5.26 6.28 8.54
CA ASP A 82 -5.57 6.33 7.11
C ASP A 82 -5.54 4.95 6.42
N SER A 83 -6.00 3.89 7.11
CA SER A 83 -6.01 2.53 6.56
C SER A 83 -6.80 2.43 5.25
N GLU A 84 -7.72 3.34 4.99
CA GLU A 84 -8.42 3.43 3.71
C GLU A 84 -7.51 3.69 2.50
N ARG A 85 -6.27 4.17 2.70
CA ARG A 85 -5.28 4.31 1.63
C ARG A 85 -4.93 3.00 0.94
N VAL A 86 -5.17 1.86 1.58
CA VAL A 86 -5.03 0.54 0.95
C VAL A 86 -5.81 0.44 -0.36
N VAL A 87 -6.97 1.10 -0.47
CA VAL A 87 -7.78 1.13 -1.69
C VAL A 87 -7.01 1.72 -2.88
N ALA A 88 -6.33 2.84 -2.67
CA ALA A 88 -5.53 3.49 -3.71
C ALA A 88 -4.25 2.70 -4.02
N THR A 89 -3.65 2.08 -3.01
CA THR A 89 -2.47 1.22 -3.18
C THR A 89 -2.79 -0.01 -4.03
N VAL A 90 -3.90 -0.70 -3.74
CA VAL A 90 -4.34 -1.88 -4.51
C VAL A 90 -4.73 -1.49 -5.94
N ASP A 91 -5.46 -0.39 -6.15
CA ASP A 91 -5.77 0.08 -7.51
C ASP A 91 -4.51 0.38 -8.33
N ALA A 92 -3.49 1.00 -7.72
CA ALA A 92 -2.22 1.26 -8.39
C ALA A 92 -1.49 -0.03 -8.80
N LEU A 93 -1.49 -1.06 -7.94
CA LEU A 93 -0.92 -2.37 -8.26
C LEU A 93 -1.67 -3.06 -9.41
N TYR A 94 -3.01 -3.02 -9.40
CA TYR A 94 -3.83 -3.60 -10.47
C TYR A 94 -3.59 -2.91 -11.82
N ARG A 95 -3.47 -1.57 -11.84
CA ARG A 95 -3.12 -0.81 -13.06
C ARG A 95 -1.82 -1.20 -13.70
N GLU A 96 -0.88 -1.68 -12.90
CA GLU A 96 0.41 -2.08 -13.40
C GLU A 96 0.43 -3.51 -13.91
N TRP A 97 -0.31 -4.40 -13.25
CA TRP A 97 -0.38 -5.79 -13.66
C TRP A 97 -1.31 -6.02 -14.85
N ASP A 98 -2.31 -5.15 -15.04
CA ASP A 98 -3.26 -5.22 -16.15
C ASP A 98 -3.23 -3.92 -16.99
N PRO A 99 -2.63 -3.94 -18.20
CA PRO A 99 -2.66 -2.82 -19.14
C PRO A 99 -4.07 -2.39 -19.58
N GLY A 100 -5.07 -3.26 -19.42
CA GLY A 100 -6.48 -2.98 -19.67
C GLY A 100 -7.23 -2.34 -18.50
N HIS A 101 -6.61 -2.26 -17.31
CA HIS A 101 -7.26 -1.66 -16.15
C HIS A 101 -7.44 -0.15 -16.36
N PRO A 102 -8.61 0.41 -16.00
CA PRO A 102 -8.89 1.83 -16.23
C PRO A 102 -7.84 2.76 -15.59
N PRO A 103 -7.56 3.94 -16.19
CA PRO A 103 -6.76 4.96 -15.53
C PRO A 103 -7.33 5.34 -14.16
N ALA A 104 -6.46 5.80 -13.25
CA ALA A 104 -6.89 6.25 -11.94
C ALA A 104 -7.89 7.41 -12.07
N ASP A 105 -9.03 7.29 -11.40
CA ASP A 105 -10.00 8.36 -11.18
C ASP A 105 -9.91 8.77 -9.71
N PRO A 106 -9.28 9.93 -9.39
CA PRO A 106 -9.10 10.37 -8.02
C PRO A 106 -10.43 10.53 -7.27
N VAL A 107 -11.48 11.04 -7.91
CA VAL A 107 -12.78 11.28 -7.25
C VAL A 107 -13.41 9.94 -6.87
N ARG A 108 -13.37 8.96 -7.77
CA ARG A 108 -13.86 7.60 -7.50
C ARG A 108 -13.03 6.91 -6.41
N LEU A 109 -11.71 7.03 -6.45
CA LEU A 109 -10.83 6.46 -5.43
C LEU A 109 -11.09 7.07 -4.05
N PHE A 110 -11.18 8.39 -3.93
CA PHE A 110 -11.53 9.05 -2.66
C PHE A 110 -12.90 8.63 -2.13
N ARG A 111 -13.91 8.46 -3.02
CA ARG A 111 -15.21 7.92 -2.62
C ARG A 111 -15.09 6.50 -2.07
N HIS A 112 -14.31 5.64 -2.71
CA HIS A 112 -14.09 4.27 -2.24
C HIS A 112 -13.31 4.22 -0.92
N MET A 113 -12.28 5.06 -0.76
CA MET A 113 -11.56 5.25 0.50
C MET A 113 -12.52 5.65 1.62
N GLY A 114 -13.42 6.62 1.37
CA GLY A 114 -14.44 7.00 2.36
C GLY A 114 -15.40 5.85 2.71
N ARG A 115 -15.75 4.98 1.75
CA ARG A 115 -16.55 3.77 2.02
C ARG A 115 -15.76 2.75 2.85
N TYR A 116 -14.49 2.54 2.55
CA TYR A 116 -13.63 1.64 3.31
C TYR A 116 -13.49 2.13 4.75
N HIS A 117 -13.18 3.43 4.93
CA HIS A 117 -13.02 4.04 6.24
C HIS A 117 -14.26 3.83 7.13
N ARG A 118 -15.46 4.08 6.59
CA ARG A 118 -16.73 3.84 7.32
C ARG A 118 -16.94 2.37 7.68
N ARG A 119 -16.50 1.42 6.86
CA ARG A 119 -16.56 -0.02 7.19
C ARG A 119 -15.59 -0.36 8.31
N ALA A 120 -14.35 0.15 8.23
CA ALA A 120 -13.30 -0.12 9.21
C ALA A 120 -13.63 0.47 10.59
N THR A 121 -14.27 1.65 10.64
CA THR A 121 -14.61 2.33 11.90
C THR A 121 -16.04 2.07 12.39
N GLY A 122 -16.96 1.69 11.49
CA GLY A 122 -18.37 1.44 11.80
C GLY A 122 -18.72 0.02 12.26
N GLY A 123 -17.75 -0.89 12.30
CA GLY A 123 -17.93 -2.27 12.80
C GLY A 123 -17.79 -2.43 14.32
N ALA A 124 -17.62 -1.33 15.06
CA ALA A 124 -17.49 -1.30 16.52
C ALA A 124 -18.75 -0.76 17.21
N GLY A 125 -19.93 -1.24 16.78
CA GLY A 125 -21.24 -0.89 17.37
C GLY A 125 -22.11 -2.13 17.55
#